data_AF-A0A7S4RCV1-F1
#
_entry.id   AF-A0A7S4RCV1-F1
#
_cell.length_a   1.000
_cell.length_b   1.000
_cell.length_c   1.000
_cell.angle_alpha   90.00
_cell.angle_beta   90.00
_cell.angle_gamma   90.00
#
_symmetry.space_group_name_H-M   'P 1'
#
loop_
_entity.id
_entity.type
_entity.pdbx_description
1 polymer ?
#
loop_
_entity_poly.entity_id
_entity_poly.type
_entity_poly.pdbx_seq_one_letter_code
_entity_poly.pdbx_strand_id
1 'polypeptide(L)'
;YTTLFRSVQHGHLNGQTIVIQQSHNSVSLSWNVGELKKGRGYHNFDVKGFDVELSNGRIGAASERGGRGCSEEFEVVDHIVTTNEDTLNTTIEGLEPETTYCIRTVAIYSDSISKRSESFVVATLPKTYKNWIHIVPRPHLTEDGEYNKRIPSPQSSICKTGPIPPGRRGHSLTLVNGKVYLFGGATKMCTCGLSALSLMNITADMDHMRLIGNSQEDEACVVATTYSNDLWSFNPLSRRWTLHWSPSLPPCDDHSIPCGREQHSATVLSSGSILIIGGLSSDSEHKLVATNPVFLGDLWEINLGHVASFIVKGSFSFLRSGPGVELVDGNVLYHSSNAVGAGNDFSDGDEICVKDIRAVTVVLSHTCIEQIEYIAIYGPSLTSEHNRGQGVKIFSRSSSTEHDGNCQNTTSNITLSDKASKTILDFSSILPKSGQFRPPESLNAAFSGLPVNGEWTIAIHESLGDGISGVLLDWRIHIDVVPCKVAIQWKKITTNSCEKGNAAQGNICPQQSNEGDVKHDYFTPRYMHSAVSVGNDIIYVIGGASTGNLNDMWKYDYGSNKWTLLNGRTKKHQYGQSFVLTPFGLISFGGVKSRMQYNIYRDTWLYNPFDEEWRPFGNAQKKGTMQ
;
A
#
# COMPACT_ATOMS: atom_id res chain seq x y z
N TYR A 1 8.99 -5.07 -29.34
CA TYR A 1 10.18 -4.46 -29.96
C TYR A 1 11.05 -5.56 -30.52
N THR A 2 11.01 -5.76 -31.83
CA THR A 2 12.03 -6.52 -32.58
C THR A 2 11.96 -6.03 -34.01
N THR A 3 12.81 -5.07 -34.35
CA THR A 3 13.03 -4.66 -35.74
C THR A 3 14.45 -5.03 -36.10
N LEU A 4 14.56 -5.94 -37.07
CA LEU A 4 15.81 -6.41 -37.67
C LEU A 4 16.50 -5.27 -38.43
N PHE A 5 17.77 -5.01 -38.12
CA PHE A 5 18.72 -4.48 -39.09
C PHE A 5 19.91 -5.43 -39.16
N ARG A 6 20.03 -6.13 -40.30
CA ARG A 6 21.27 -6.79 -40.73
C ARG A 6 22.15 -5.72 -41.36
N SER A 7 23.36 -5.56 -40.84
CA SER A 7 24.49 -4.98 -41.56
C SER A 7 25.71 -5.85 -41.30
N VAL A 8 26.22 -6.48 -42.36
CA VAL A 8 27.50 -7.16 -42.38
C VAL A 8 28.51 -6.14 -42.88
N GLN A 9 29.39 -5.65 -42.00
CA GLN A 9 30.78 -5.29 -42.33
C GLN A 9 31.59 -5.03 -41.06
N HIS A 10 32.76 -5.70 -40.99
CA HIS A 10 33.88 -5.55 -40.07
C HIS A 10 33.63 -5.50 -38.54
N GLY A 11 34.02 -6.58 -37.85
CA GLY A 11 34.73 -6.43 -36.57
C GLY A 11 33.95 -6.18 -35.28
N HIS A 12 32.68 -6.59 -35.13
CA HIS A 12 31.96 -6.51 -33.85
C HIS A 12 31.83 -7.87 -33.12
N LEU A 13 31.84 -7.84 -31.79
CA LEU A 13 31.50 -8.99 -30.93
C LEU A 13 29.98 -9.22 -31.02
N ASN A 14 29.53 -10.37 -31.55
CA ASN A 14 28.12 -10.68 -31.79
C ASN A 14 27.34 -11.17 -30.54
N GLY A 15 27.92 -11.12 -29.35
CA GLY A 15 27.21 -11.47 -28.11
C GLY A 15 26.51 -10.25 -27.51
N GLN A 16 25.18 -10.25 -27.45
CA GLN A 16 24.42 -9.17 -26.80
C GLN A 16 24.51 -9.34 -25.28
N THR A 17 25.18 -8.40 -24.60
CA THR A 17 25.18 -8.31 -23.13
C THR A 17 23.82 -7.84 -22.64
N ILE A 18 23.28 -8.53 -21.64
CA ILE A 18 21.99 -8.20 -21.01
C ILE A 18 22.16 -7.92 -19.52
N VAL A 19 21.31 -7.04 -18.98
CA VAL A 19 21.20 -6.80 -17.54
C VAL A 19 20.22 -7.82 -16.96
N ILE A 20 20.66 -8.59 -15.97
CA ILE A 20 19.85 -9.62 -15.31
C ILE A 20 19.33 -9.17 -13.95
N GLN A 21 20.02 -8.25 -13.28
CA GLN A 21 19.60 -7.66 -12.02
C GLN A 21 20.18 -6.25 -11.87
N GLN A 22 19.43 -5.35 -11.23
CA GLN A 22 19.89 -4.01 -10.93
C GLN A 22 19.44 -3.61 -9.52
N SER A 23 20.26 -2.82 -8.85
CA SER A 23 19.97 -2.26 -7.53
C SER A 23 20.32 -0.77 -7.51
N HIS A 24 20.28 -0.16 -6.32
CA HIS A 24 20.69 1.23 -6.15
C HIS A 24 22.21 1.44 -6.23
N ASN A 25 23.00 0.36 -6.13
CA ASN A 25 24.47 0.44 -6.11
C ASN A 25 25.16 -0.70 -6.88
N SER A 26 24.40 -1.50 -7.64
CA SER A 26 24.97 -2.60 -8.41
C SER A 26 24.16 -2.95 -9.66
N VAL A 27 24.85 -3.51 -10.65
CA VAL A 27 24.27 -4.03 -11.90
C VAL A 27 24.90 -5.38 -12.20
N SER A 28 24.06 -6.40 -12.36
CA SER A 28 24.46 -7.75 -12.76
C SER A 28 24.21 -7.97 -14.25
N LEU A 29 25.21 -8.53 -14.93
CA LEU A 29 25.28 -8.69 -16.37
C LEU A 29 25.39 -10.16 -16.75
N SER A 30 24.91 -10.49 -17.95
CA SER A 30 25.09 -11.80 -18.58
C SER A 30 25.32 -11.65 -20.08
N TRP A 31 26.22 -12.42 -20.67
CA TRP A 31 26.41 -12.47 -22.13
C TRP A 31 26.88 -13.84 -22.62
N ASN A 32 26.58 -14.13 -23.88
CA ASN A 32 26.93 -15.39 -24.54
C ASN A 32 28.28 -15.27 -25.27
N VAL A 33 29.17 -16.24 -25.04
CA VAL A 33 30.52 -16.32 -25.63
C VAL A 33 30.66 -17.46 -26.66
N GLY A 34 29.61 -18.26 -26.87
CA GLY A 34 29.62 -19.48 -27.67
C GLY A 34 29.92 -19.29 -29.17
N GLU A 35 29.55 -18.16 -29.78
CA GLU A 35 29.90 -17.86 -31.19
C GLU A 35 31.38 -17.48 -31.36
N LEU A 36 32.01 -16.90 -30.34
CA LEU A 36 33.43 -16.51 -30.37
C LEU A 36 34.36 -17.71 -30.22
N LYS A 37 33.89 -18.77 -29.57
CA LYS A 37 34.61 -20.05 -29.42
C LYS A 37 34.54 -20.94 -30.67
N LYS A 38 33.66 -20.67 -31.64
CA LYS A 38 33.37 -21.54 -32.81
C LYS A 38 33.71 -20.90 -34.16
N GLY A 39 34.89 -20.28 -34.29
CA GLY A 39 35.38 -19.79 -35.59
C GLY A 39 35.69 -20.94 -36.57
N ARG A 40 34.87 -21.13 -37.61
CA ARG A 40 35.28 -21.86 -38.83
C ARG A 40 35.91 -20.86 -39.80
N GLY A 41 37.23 -20.69 -39.75
CA GLY A 41 37.99 -19.83 -40.67
C GLY A 41 39.41 -19.53 -40.17
N TYR A 42 40.34 -19.24 -41.09
CA TYR A 42 41.82 -19.30 -40.96
C TYR A 42 42.53 -18.46 -39.87
N HIS A 43 41.83 -17.88 -38.89
CA HIS A 43 42.43 -17.32 -37.67
C HIS A 43 41.61 -17.74 -36.44
N ASN A 44 42.03 -18.81 -35.77
CA ASN A 44 41.51 -19.16 -34.45
C ASN A 44 42.07 -18.15 -33.44
N PHE A 45 41.27 -17.15 -33.09
CA PHE A 45 41.62 -16.24 -32.01
C PHE A 45 41.28 -16.93 -30.67
N ASP A 46 42.31 -17.32 -29.91
CA ASP A 46 42.16 -17.93 -28.59
C ASP A 46 41.84 -16.84 -27.55
N VAL A 47 40.56 -16.72 -27.17
CA VAL A 47 40.10 -15.75 -26.16
C VAL A 47 40.60 -16.22 -24.79
N LYS A 48 41.41 -15.40 -24.11
CA LYS A 48 41.94 -15.68 -22.77
C LYS A 48 41.05 -15.15 -21.66
N GLY A 49 40.33 -14.06 -21.90
CA GLY A 49 39.39 -13.48 -20.94
C GLY A 49 38.56 -12.35 -21.50
N PHE A 50 37.78 -11.72 -20.62
CA PHE A 50 36.97 -10.55 -20.90
C PHE A 50 37.19 -9.49 -19.84
N ASP A 51 37.48 -8.26 -20.26
CA ASP A 51 37.33 -7.10 -19.39
C ASP A 51 35.89 -6.58 -19.47
N VAL A 52 35.35 -6.17 -18.34
CA VAL A 52 34.11 -5.39 -18.27
C VAL A 52 34.50 -3.95 -18.01
N GLU A 53 34.09 -3.07 -18.92
CA GLU A 53 34.43 -1.66 -18.88
C GLU A 53 33.18 -0.82 -18.60
N LEU A 54 33.33 0.19 -17.73
CA LEU A 54 32.28 1.10 -17.28
C LEU A 54 32.67 2.55 -17.61
N SER A 55 31.72 3.36 -18.05
CA SER A 55 31.87 4.82 -18.15
C SER A 55 30.63 5.52 -17.59
N ASN A 56 30.76 6.80 -17.26
CA ASN A 56 29.60 7.64 -16.97
C ASN A 56 28.73 7.83 -18.23
N GLY A 57 27.41 7.89 -18.06
CA GLY A 57 26.43 8.10 -19.13
C GLY A 57 25.48 9.27 -18.83
N ARG A 58 24.85 9.81 -19.87
CA ARG A 58 23.82 10.86 -19.78
C ARG A 58 22.56 10.45 -20.54
N ILE A 59 21.40 10.68 -19.93
CA ILE A 59 20.09 10.45 -20.56
C ILE A 59 19.78 11.63 -21.49
N GLY A 60 19.46 11.35 -22.77
CA GLY A 60 18.84 12.33 -23.68
C GLY A 60 19.71 12.92 -24.79
N ALA A 61 20.98 12.54 -24.94
CA ALA A 61 21.77 12.98 -26.10
C ALA A 61 21.54 12.06 -27.31
N ALA A 62 20.37 12.18 -27.96
CA ALA A 62 20.30 11.89 -29.39
C ALA A 62 20.89 13.09 -30.13
N SER A 63 22.22 13.16 -30.26
CA SER A 63 22.81 14.14 -31.17
C SER A 63 22.57 13.67 -32.61
N GLU A 64 22.26 14.60 -33.51
CA GLU A 64 22.04 14.37 -34.95
C GLU A 64 23.28 13.80 -35.70
N ARG A 65 24.33 13.39 -34.97
CA ARG A 65 25.49 12.65 -35.47
C ARG A 65 25.90 11.52 -34.52
N GLY A 66 25.02 10.54 -34.28
CA GLY A 66 25.41 9.18 -33.84
C GLY A 66 26.28 9.04 -32.58
N GLY A 67 26.37 10.06 -31.72
CA GLY A 67 27.15 10.02 -30.49
C GLY A 67 26.33 9.41 -29.35
N ARG A 68 26.67 8.19 -28.94
CA ARG A 68 26.10 7.55 -27.74
C ARG A 68 26.37 8.48 -26.55
N GLY A 69 25.37 8.68 -25.67
CA GLY A 69 25.47 9.49 -24.45
C GLY A 69 26.41 8.90 -23.38
N CYS A 70 27.58 8.40 -23.77
CA CYS A 70 28.61 7.81 -22.94
C CYS A 70 29.85 8.72 -22.94
N SER A 71 30.55 8.78 -21.81
CA SER A 71 31.91 9.34 -21.78
C SER A 71 32.83 8.54 -22.73
N GLU A 72 33.86 9.20 -23.26
CA GLU A 72 34.91 8.52 -24.04
C GLU A 72 35.87 7.73 -23.14
N GLU A 73 35.93 8.07 -21.85
CA GLU A 73 36.76 7.40 -20.85
C GLU A 73 36.02 6.22 -20.21
N PHE A 74 36.53 5.01 -20.43
CA PHE A 74 36.03 3.76 -19.87
C PHE A 74 37.08 3.17 -18.92
N GLU A 75 36.65 2.76 -17.73
CA GLU A 75 37.48 2.09 -16.72
C GLU A 75 37.15 0.60 -16.67
N VAL A 76 38.16 -0.25 -16.49
CA VAL A 76 37.96 -1.69 -16.30
C VAL A 76 37.50 -1.94 -14.86
N VAL A 77 36.30 -2.47 -14.71
CA VAL A 77 35.67 -2.73 -13.40
C VAL A 77 35.66 -4.22 -13.02
N ASP A 78 35.89 -5.11 -13.99
CA ASP A 78 36.04 -6.54 -13.73
C ASP A 78 36.86 -7.22 -14.84
N HIS A 79 37.54 -8.31 -14.49
CA HIS A 79 38.32 -9.14 -15.41
C HIS A 79 37.96 -10.61 -15.24
N ILE A 80 37.40 -11.21 -16.28
CA ILE A 80 36.90 -12.59 -16.27
C ILE A 80 37.82 -13.45 -17.13
N VAL A 81 38.53 -14.37 -16.49
CA VAL A 81 39.33 -15.38 -17.20
C VAL A 81 38.38 -16.41 -17.82
N THR A 82 38.62 -16.77 -19.08
CA THR A 82 37.75 -17.70 -19.81
C THR A 82 37.62 -19.05 -19.11
N THR A 83 36.37 -19.53 -19.00
CA THR A 83 36.00 -20.85 -18.51
C THR A 83 35.40 -21.70 -19.64
N ASN A 84 35.12 -22.98 -19.40
CA ASN A 84 34.44 -23.85 -20.36
C ASN A 84 32.95 -23.48 -20.58
N GLU A 85 32.45 -22.42 -19.94
CA GLU A 85 31.04 -22.03 -19.99
C GLU A 85 30.72 -21.19 -21.24
N ASP A 86 29.54 -21.40 -21.82
CA ASP A 86 29.06 -20.67 -23.01
C ASP A 86 28.43 -19.31 -22.65
N THR A 87 28.16 -19.07 -21.36
CA THR A 87 27.59 -17.82 -20.84
C THR A 87 28.41 -17.37 -19.65
N LEU A 88 28.76 -16.08 -19.61
CA LEU A 88 29.48 -15.47 -18.49
C LEU A 88 28.58 -14.45 -17.81
N ASN A 89 28.71 -14.37 -16.48
CA ASN A 89 27.97 -13.43 -15.65
C ASN A 89 28.94 -12.67 -14.75
N THR A 90 28.65 -11.40 -14.49
CA THR A 90 29.33 -10.63 -13.42
C THR A 90 28.39 -9.63 -12.78
N THR A 91 28.79 -9.09 -11.62
CA THR A 91 28.10 -7.99 -10.94
C THR A 91 29.07 -6.86 -10.68
N ILE A 92 28.74 -5.68 -11.20
CA ILE A 92 29.44 -4.44 -10.90
C ILE A 92 28.81 -3.87 -9.63
N GLU A 93 29.60 -3.71 -8.57
CA GLU A 93 29.18 -3.15 -7.29
C GLU A 93 29.77 -1.75 -7.06
N GLY A 94 29.26 -1.03 -6.05
CA GLY A 94 29.79 0.29 -5.68
C GLY A 94 29.37 1.43 -6.59
N LEU A 95 28.33 1.24 -7.40
CA LEU A 95 27.78 2.28 -8.26
C LEU A 95 27.01 3.32 -7.45
N GLU A 96 26.99 4.57 -7.94
CA GLU A 96 26.20 5.63 -7.33
C GLU A 96 24.71 5.45 -7.65
N PRO A 97 23.79 5.75 -6.71
CA PRO A 97 22.35 5.70 -6.96
C PRO A 97 21.88 6.74 -7.97
N GLU A 98 20.76 6.46 -8.66
CA GLU A 98 20.15 7.33 -9.69
C GLU A 98 21.12 7.82 -10.77
N THR A 99 22.19 7.06 -11.01
CA THR A 99 23.27 7.46 -11.90
C THR A 99 23.25 6.58 -13.15
N THR A 100 23.45 7.21 -14.29
CA THR A 100 23.48 6.54 -15.59
C THR A 100 24.92 6.19 -15.94
N TYR A 101 25.12 4.95 -16.37
CA TYR A 101 26.40 4.40 -16.80
C TYR A 101 26.29 3.81 -18.20
N CYS A 102 27.42 3.73 -18.90
CA CYS A 102 27.57 2.90 -20.07
C CYS A 102 28.48 1.73 -19.77
N ILE A 103 28.09 0.55 -20.23
CA ILE A 103 28.83 -0.69 -20.01
C ILE A 103 29.15 -1.31 -21.36
N ARG A 104 30.35 -1.88 -21.48
CA ARG A 104 30.73 -2.75 -22.59
C ARG A 104 31.63 -3.88 -22.12
N THR A 105 31.70 -4.94 -22.91
CA THR A 105 32.63 -6.06 -22.68
C THR A 105 33.72 -6.05 -23.73
N VAL A 106 34.94 -6.41 -23.33
CA VAL A 106 36.12 -6.41 -24.18
C VAL A 106 36.75 -7.80 -24.16
N ALA A 107 36.74 -8.49 -25.30
CA ALA A 107 37.40 -9.79 -25.43
C ALA A 107 38.92 -9.60 -25.55
N ILE A 108 39.67 -10.38 -24.78
CA ILE A 108 41.14 -10.38 -24.75
C ILE A 108 41.65 -11.63 -25.45
N TYR A 109 42.47 -11.46 -26.48
CA TYR A 109 43.04 -12.55 -27.27
C TYR A 109 44.53 -12.77 -26.92
N SER A 110 45.03 -13.98 -27.22
CA SER A 110 46.41 -14.39 -26.95
C SER A 110 47.49 -13.57 -27.67
N ASP A 111 47.14 -12.87 -28.74
CA ASP A 111 48.01 -12.03 -29.58
C ASP A 111 47.97 -10.55 -29.17
N SER A 112 47.42 -10.24 -27.99
CA SER A 112 47.26 -8.88 -27.45
C SER A 112 46.32 -7.97 -28.24
N ILE A 113 45.56 -8.52 -29.19
CA ILE A 113 44.47 -7.79 -29.81
C ILE A 113 43.29 -7.82 -28.85
N SER A 114 42.59 -6.69 -28.68
CA SER A 114 41.35 -6.63 -27.91
C SER A 114 40.21 -6.15 -28.80
N LYS A 115 39.03 -6.76 -28.63
CA LYS A 115 37.84 -6.42 -29.42
C LYS A 115 36.74 -5.97 -28.47
N ARG A 116 36.12 -4.83 -28.77
CA ARG A 116 35.10 -4.20 -27.90
C ARG A 116 33.70 -4.49 -28.41
N SER A 117 32.78 -4.74 -27.49
CA SER A 117 31.35 -4.77 -27.80
C SER A 117 30.82 -3.36 -28.03
N GLU A 118 29.60 -3.28 -28.58
CA GLU A 118 28.84 -2.04 -28.46
C GLU A 118 28.60 -1.71 -26.98
N SER A 119 28.70 -0.43 -26.62
CA SER A 119 28.29 0.04 -25.30
C SER A 119 26.77 0.21 -25.25
N PHE A 120 26.19 -0.12 -24.10
CA PHE A 120 24.78 0.08 -23.80
C PHE A 120 24.64 0.86 -22.48
N VAL A 121 23.50 1.53 -22.32
CA VAL A 121 23.22 2.42 -21.19
C VAL A 121 22.43 1.67 -20.11
N VAL A 122 22.83 1.83 -18.85
CA VAL A 122 22.10 1.35 -17.67
C VAL A 122 21.97 2.48 -16.64
N ALA A 123 20.87 2.52 -15.90
CA ALA A 123 20.68 3.46 -14.80
C ALA A 123 20.48 2.69 -13.49
N THR A 124 21.22 3.06 -12.44
CA THR A 124 21.02 2.51 -11.10
C THR A 124 19.72 3.05 -10.49
N LEU A 125 19.15 2.28 -9.57
CA LEU A 125 17.90 2.65 -8.91
C LEU A 125 18.13 3.73 -7.81
N PRO A 126 17.08 4.46 -7.41
CA PRO A 126 17.11 5.30 -6.22
C PRO A 126 17.57 4.57 -4.97
N LYS A 127 18.44 5.21 -4.18
CA LYS A 127 18.79 4.72 -2.85
C LYS A 127 17.59 4.89 -1.93
N THR A 128 17.04 3.77 -1.46
CA THR A 128 15.93 3.81 -0.51
C THR A 128 16.45 4.24 0.87
N TYR A 129 16.13 5.46 1.29
CA TYR A 129 16.36 5.90 2.66
C TYR A 129 15.21 5.43 3.55
N LYS A 130 15.50 4.52 4.49
CA LYS A 130 14.54 4.09 5.51
C LYS A 130 14.63 5.04 6.70
N ASN A 131 13.98 6.20 6.61
CA ASN A 131 13.94 7.16 7.71
C ASN A 131 12.70 6.90 8.58
N TRP A 132 12.92 6.78 9.89
CA TRP A 132 11.82 6.76 10.84
C TRP A 132 11.29 8.19 11.01
N ILE A 133 10.04 8.40 10.63
CA ILE A 133 9.33 9.66 10.89
C ILE A 133 8.42 9.42 12.08
N HIS A 134 8.66 10.13 13.19
CA HIS A 134 7.74 10.12 14.31
C HIS A 134 6.49 10.95 13.95
N ILE A 135 5.40 10.26 13.64
CA ILE A 135 4.12 10.89 13.30
C ILE A 135 3.39 11.21 14.61
N VAL A 136 3.39 12.49 14.99
CA VAL A 136 2.60 12.98 16.12
C VAL A 136 1.14 13.19 15.66
N PRO A 137 0.15 12.49 16.26
CA PRO A 137 -1.25 12.69 15.90
C PRO A 137 -1.73 14.12 16.25
N ARG A 138 -2.59 14.68 15.40
CA ARG A 138 -3.28 15.94 15.68
C ARG A 138 -4.51 15.66 16.57
N PRO A 139 -4.67 16.35 17.72
CA PRO A 139 -5.87 16.21 18.54
C PRO A 139 -7.13 16.67 17.80
N HIS A 140 -8.27 16.13 18.21
CA HIS A 140 -9.58 16.50 17.67
C HIS A 140 -9.87 17.99 17.94
N LEU A 141 -10.21 18.76 16.92
CA LEU A 141 -10.96 20.01 17.11
C LEU A 141 -12.41 19.60 17.38
N THR A 142 -12.96 19.95 18.54
CA THR A 142 -14.42 19.96 18.75
C THR A 142 -15.04 21.03 17.84
N GLU A 143 -16.32 20.89 17.49
CA GLU A 143 -17.03 21.85 16.62
C GLU A 143 -17.00 23.29 17.14
N ASP A 144 -16.64 23.51 18.41
CA ASP A 144 -16.61 24.84 19.05
C ASP A 144 -15.28 25.61 18.92
N GLY A 145 -14.27 25.13 18.18
CA GLY A 145 -13.07 25.93 17.87
C GLY A 145 -12.18 26.37 19.04
N GLU A 146 -12.50 26.02 20.29
CA GLU A 146 -11.68 26.36 21.45
C GLU A 146 -10.69 25.25 21.79
N TYR A 147 -9.41 25.58 21.59
CA TYR A 147 -8.29 24.90 22.23
C TYR A 147 -8.45 25.08 23.74
N ASN A 148 -9.01 24.10 24.45
CA ASN A 148 -9.05 24.14 25.91
C ASN A 148 -7.60 24.00 26.43
N LYS A 149 -6.91 25.13 26.53
CA LYS A 149 -5.60 25.35 27.17
C LYS A 149 -5.66 25.18 28.69
N ARG A 150 -6.74 24.58 29.21
CA ARG A 150 -6.88 24.21 30.60
C ARG A 150 -6.56 22.73 30.71
N ILE A 151 -5.42 22.44 31.35
CA ILE A 151 -5.22 21.20 32.09
C ILE A 151 -6.54 20.97 32.84
N PRO A 152 -7.28 19.87 32.59
CA PRO A 152 -8.50 19.64 33.32
C PRO A 152 -8.15 19.63 34.80
N SER A 153 -8.89 20.42 35.58
CA SER A 153 -8.81 20.36 37.03
C SER A 153 -8.98 18.90 37.48
N PRO A 154 -8.49 18.49 38.66
CA PRO A 154 -8.48 17.08 39.11
C PRO A 154 -9.88 16.45 39.33
N GLN A 155 -10.94 17.13 38.91
CA GLN A 155 -12.34 16.81 39.15
C GLN A 155 -13.18 16.61 37.86
N SER A 156 -12.62 16.68 36.64
CA SER A 156 -13.40 16.38 35.42
C SER A 156 -13.22 14.94 34.93
N SER A 157 -14.22 14.10 35.22
CA SER A 157 -14.59 12.80 34.60
C SER A 157 -13.45 11.79 34.34
N ILE A 158 -13.32 10.80 35.22
CA ILE A 158 -12.40 9.64 35.15
C ILE A 158 -12.59 8.80 33.85
N CYS A 159 -13.66 9.03 33.08
CA CYS A 159 -14.13 8.15 32.01
C CYS A 159 -14.29 8.81 30.63
N LYS A 160 -13.63 9.94 30.35
CA LYS A 160 -13.63 10.50 28.98
C LYS A 160 -12.63 9.78 28.09
N THR A 161 -13.12 9.20 26.99
CA THR A 161 -12.26 8.66 25.93
C THR A 161 -11.47 9.81 25.30
N GLY A 162 -10.14 9.69 25.30
CA GLY A 162 -9.25 10.69 24.71
C GLY A 162 -9.35 10.75 23.18
N PRO A 163 -8.70 11.74 22.54
CA PRO A 163 -8.74 11.92 21.08
C PRO A 163 -7.90 10.89 20.31
N ILE A 164 -7.20 9.99 21.01
CA ILE A 164 -6.35 8.94 20.45
C ILE A 164 -6.63 7.62 21.20
N PRO A 165 -6.46 6.45 20.55
CA PRO A 165 -6.65 5.18 21.21
C PRO A 165 -5.64 5.01 22.36
N PRO A 166 -6.06 4.50 23.53
CA PRO A 166 -5.14 4.19 24.61
C PRO A 166 -4.14 3.10 24.21
N GLY A 167 -2.97 3.12 24.85
CA GLY A 167 -1.94 2.10 24.70
C GLY A 167 -2.51 0.71 24.98
N ARG A 168 -2.23 -0.24 24.09
CA ARG A 168 -2.88 -1.56 24.10
C ARG A 168 -2.00 -2.62 23.49
N ARG A 169 -2.22 -3.88 23.89
CA ARG A 169 -1.55 -5.06 23.32
C ARG A 169 -2.54 -5.96 22.60
N GLY A 170 -2.05 -6.80 21.70
CA GLY A 170 -2.86 -7.80 21.01
C GLY A 170 -4.00 -7.21 20.16
N HIS A 171 -3.88 -5.97 19.71
CA HIS A 171 -4.80 -5.39 18.74
C HIS A 171 -4.41 -5.81 17.33
N SER A 172 -5.30 -5.63 16.36
CA SER A 172 -4.98 -5.76 14.94
C SER A 172 -4.99 -4.40 14.25
N LEU A 173 -4.18 -4.27 13.19
CA LEU A 173 -4.15 -3.11 12.31
C LEU A 173 -4.33 -3.57 10.87
N THR A 174 -5.21 -2.91 10.12
CA THR A 174 -5.39 -3.15 8.68
C THR A 174 -5.39 -1.84 7.92
N LEU A 175 -4.74 -1.81 6.74
CA LEU A 175 -4.77 -0.66 5.85
C LEU A 175 -5.89 -0.85 4.84
N VAL A 176 -6.93 -0.02 4.93
CA VAL A 176 -8.05 -0.03 3.99
C VAL A 176 -8.28 1.39 3.50
N ASN A 177 -8.35 1.57 2.18
CA ASN A 177 -8.65 2.86 1.56
C ASN A 177 -7.77 4.02 2.06
N GLY A 178 -6.48 3.77 2.31
CA GLY A 178 -5.52 4.77 2.77
C GLY A 178 -5.62 5.15 4.25
N LYS A 179 -6.54 4.53 5.01
CA LYS A 179 -6.66 4.67 6.47
C LYS A 179 -6.23 3.39 7.17
N VAL A 180 -5.58 3.53 8.31
CA VAL A 180 -5.24 2.39 9.18
C VAL A 180 -6.39 2.19 10.16
N TYR A 181 -7.04 1.03 10.12
CA TYR A 181 -8.07 0.65 11.07
C TYR A 181 -7.47 -0.17 12.20
N LEU A 182 -7.81 0.18 13.44
CA LEU A 182 -7.41 -0.51 14.66
C LEU A 182 -8.63 -1.09 15.32
N PHE A 183 -8.60 -2.40 15.57
CA PHE A 183 -9.67 -3.09 16.29
C PHE A 183 -9.15 -3.83 17.51
N GLY A 184 -9.88 -3.66 18.62
CA GLY A 184 -9.72 -4.42 19.86
C GLY A 184 -8.35 -4.32 20.53
N GLY A 185 -7.97 -5.38 21.24
CA GLY A 185 -6.80 -5.46 22.10
C GLY A 185 -7.13 -5.31 23.59
N ALA A 186 -6.16 -5.65 24.44
CA ALA A 186 -6.26 -5.44 25.89
C ALA A 186 -5.74 -4.04 26.25
N THR A 187 -6.59 -3.23 26.89
CA THR A 187 -6.27 -1.84 27.23
C THR A 187 -6.98 -1.40 28.52
N LYS A 188 -6.53 -0.29 29.10
CA LYS A 188 -7.20 0.32 30.25
C LYS A 188 -8.42 1.10 29.76
N MET A 189 -9.60 0.69 30.19
CA MET A 189 -10.88 1.36 29.87
C MET A 189 -11.64 1.65 31.16
N CYS A 190 -12.47 2.70 31.13
CA CYS A 190 -13.42 2.91 32.20
C CYS A 190 -14.57 1.89 32.08
N THR A 191 -14.86 1.23 33.19
CA THR A 191 -15.88 0.21 33.33
C THR A 191 -16.81 0.63 34.46
N CYS A 192 -18.11 0.78 34.17
CA CYS A 192 -19.14 1.17 35.15
C CYS A 192 -20.13 0.03 35.37
N GLY A 193 -20.94 0.10 36.43
CA GLY A 193 -21.97 -0.90 36.75
C GLY A 193 -21.43 -2.20 37.37
N LEU A 194 -20.23 -2.18 37.95
CA LEU A 194 -19.62 -3.36 38.57
C LEU A 194 -20.26 -3.69 39.92
N SER A 195 -20.62 -4.96 40.11
CA SER A 195 -21.01 -5.47 41.43
C SER A 195 -19.83 -5.46 42.43
N ALA A 196 -20.13 -5.38 43.74
CA ALA A 196 -19.10 -5.45 44.79
C ALA A 196 -18.24 -6.73 44.73
N LEU A 197 -18.81 -7.85 44.26
CA LEU A 197 -18.10 -9.11 44.02
C LEU A 197 -17.15 -9.03 42.82
N SER A 198 -17.56 -8.35 41.74
CA SER A 198 -16.73 -8.10 40.56
C SER A 198 -15.50 -7.23 40.89
N LEU A 199 -15.64 -6.30 41.83
CA LEU A 199 -14.54 -5.48 42.34
C LEU A 199 -13.49 -6.29 43.15
N MET A 200 -13.88 -7.39 43.81
CA MET A 200 -12.96 -8.24 44.58
C MET A 200 -12.09 -9.16 43.72
N ASN A 201 -12.53 -9.49 42.49
CA ASN A 201 -11.80 -10.37 41.56
C ASN A 201 -10.88 -9.60 40.59
N ILE A 202 -10.88 -8.26 40.61
CA ILE A 202 -9.93 -7.45 39.86
C ILE A 202 -8.57 -7.54 40.57
N THR A 203 -7.70 -8.40 40.07
CA THR A 203 -6.30 -8.52 40.54
C THR A 203 -5.38 -7.40 40.02
N ALA A 204 -5.92 -6.30 39.50
CA ALA A 204 -5.15 -5.26 38.84
C ALA A 204 -5.00 -4.00 39.70
N ASP A 205 -3.79 -3.79 40.22
CA ASP A 205 -3.17 -2.48 40.46
C ASP A 205 -4.01 -1.50 41.32
N MET A 206 -3.91 -1.64 42.65
CA MET A 206 -4.66 -0.87 43.66
C MET A 206 -4.43 0.66 43.63
N ASP A 207 -3.54 1.18 42.77
CA ASP A 207 -3.10 2.58 42.82
C ASP A 207 -4.17 3.60 42.37
N HIS A 208 -5.28 3.20 41.71
CA HIS A 208 -6.24 4.15 41.11
C HIS A 208 -7.73 3.79 41.29
N MET A 209 -8.13 3.22 42.43
CA MET A 209 -9.56 3.14 42.79
C MET A 209 -10.04 4.50 43.34
N ARG A 210 -10.95 5.18 42.64
CA ARG A 210 -11.76 6.28 43.18
C ARG A 210 -13.20 5.82 43.26
N LEU A 211 -13.72 5.65 44.48
CA LEU A 211 -15.16 5.55 44.72
C LEU A 211 -15.78 6.90 44.31
N ILE A 212 -16.69 6.87 43.32
CA ILE A 212 -17.53 8.01 42.98
C ILE A 212 -18.88 7.74 43.63
N GLY A 213 -19.24 8.48 44.68
CA GLY A 213 -20.57 8.40 45.30
C GLY A 213 -20.53 8.20 46.81
N ASN A 214 -21.47 8.83 47.51
CA ASN A 214 -21.61 8.86 48.97
C ASN A 214 -22.96 8.26 49.40
N SER A 215 -23.50 7.31 48.63
CA SER A 215 -24.78 6.69 48.90
C SER A 215 -24.82 5.22 48.45
N GLN A 216 -25.69 4.44 49.09
CA GLN A 216 -25.73 2.98 49.05
C GLN A 216 -26.30 2.39 47.74
N GLU A 217 -26.43 3.21 46.67
CA GLU A 217 -27.01 2.83 45.36
C GLU A 217 -26.20 3.35 44.15
N ASP A 218 -24.99 3.91 44.32
CA ASP A 218 -24.21 4.45 43.21
C ASP A 218 -23.34 3.38 42.51
N GLU A 219 -23.53 3.19 41.19
CA GLU A 219 -22.69 2.36 40.32
C GLU A 219 -21.23 2.85 40.32
N ALA A 220 -20.31 2.04 40.83
CA ALA A 220 -18.89 2.37 40.82
C ALA A 220 -18.31 2.23 39.39
N CYS A 221 -17.72 3.31 38.88
CA CYS A 221 -16.87 3.28 37.70
C CYS A 221 -15.40 3.11 38.09
N VAL A 222 -14.71 2.12 37.54
CA VAL A 222 -13.28 1.92 37.74
C VAL A 222 -12.55 1.83 36.40
N VAL A 223 -11.28 2.24 36.40
CA VAL A 223 -10.40 2.00 35.26
C VAL A 223 -9.80 0.61 35.43
N ALA A 224 -10.16 -0.31 34.54
CA ALA A 224 -9.68 -1.68 34.56
C ALA A 224 -9.05 -2.06 33.22
N THR A 225 -8.18 -3.06 33.23
CA THR A 225 -7.67 -3.63 31.97
C THR A 225 -8.71 -4.60 31.43
N THR A 226 -9.32 -4.25 30.31
CA THR A 226 -10.39 -5.02 29.66
C THR A 226 -9.99 -5.43 28.25
N TYR A 227 -10.67 -6.44 27.73
CA TYR A 227 -10.67 -6.72 26.29
C TYR A 227 -11.57 -5.73 25.57
N SER A 228 -10.99 -4.92 24.69
CA SER A 228 -11.71 -3.90 23.93
C SER A 228 -12.25 -4.45 22.62
N ASN A 229 -13.38 -3.89 22.17
CA ASN A 229 -13.95 -4.00 20.81
C ASN A 229 -14.16 -2.61 20.18
N ASP A 230 -13.43 -1.60 20.64
CA ASP A 230 -13.45 -0.31 19.97
C ASP A 230 -12.86 -0.42 18.55
N LEU A 231 -13.39 0.39 17.64
CA LEU A 231 -12.91 0.53 16.28
C LEU A 231 -12.46 1.96 16.03
N TRP A 232 -11.17 2.10 15.77
CA TRP A 232 -10.53 3.36 15.45
C TRP A 232 -10.04 3.36 14.01
N SER A 233 -9.96 4.53 13.40
CA SER A 233 -9.18 4.71 12.17
C SER A 233 -8.17 5.84 12.32
N PHE A 234 -7.03 5.71 11.66
CA PHE A 234 -6.00 6.72 11.54
C PHE A 234 -5.83 7.12 10.08
N ASN A 235 -5.97 8.41 9.80
CA ASN A 235 -5.63 8.98 8.51
C ASN A 235 -4.16 9.45 8.54
N PRO A 236 -3.24 8.84 7.78
CA PRO A 236 -1.82 9.20 7.80
C PRO A 236 -1.52 10.57 7.20
N LEU A 237 -2.35 11.07 6.28
CA LEU A 237 -2.18 12.39 5.65
C LEU A 237 -2.53 13.51 6.62
N SER A 238 -3.71 13.42 7.25
CA SER A 238 -4.15 14.41 8.24
C SER A 238 -3.58 14.18 9.63
N ARG A 239 -2.96 13.01 9.86
CA ARG A 239 -2.42 12.52 11.15
C ARG A 239 -3.48 12.50 12.24
N ARG A 240 -4.72 12.13 11.90
CA ARG A 240 -5.85 12.21 12.83
C ARG A 240 -6.42 10.81 13.11
N TRP A 241 -6.68 10.56 14.39
CA TRP A 241 -7.47 9.42 14.84
C TRP A 241 -8.95 9.78 14.85
N THR A 242 -9.79 8.82 14.47
CA THR A 242 -11.25 8.92 14.54
C THR A 242 -11.75 7.65 15.22
N LEU A 243 -12.46 7.84 16.34
CA LEU A 243 -13.22 6.79 16.97
C LEU A 243 -14.52 6.60 16.19
N HIS A 244 -14.72 5.42 15.63
CA HIS A 244 -15.96 5.13 14.91
C HIS A 244 -16.94 4.32 15.75
N TRP A 245 -16.42 3.49 16.67
CA TRP A 245 -17.23 2.70 17.57
C TRP A 245 -16.52 2.52 18.91
N SER A 246 -17.21 2.80 20.00
CA SER A 246 -16.84 2.40 21.36
C SER A 246 -18.14 2.10 22.10
N PRO A 247 -18.42 0.84 22.45
CA PRO A 247 -19.60 0.57 23.24
C PRO A 247 -19.35 0.97 24.70
N SER A 248 -20.34 1.58 25.33
CA SER A 248 -20.60 1.41 26.75
C SER A 248 -21.27 0.05 26.95
N LEU A 249 -20.45 -1.01 26.97
CA LEU A 249 -20.76 -2.37 27.44
C LEU A 249 -22.15 -2.95 27.09
N PRO A 250 -22.35 -3.62 25.93
CA PRO A 250 -23.26 -4.75 25.89
C PRO A 250 -22.49 -6.06 26.11
N PRO A 251 -23.13 -7.06 26.76
CA PRO A 251 -22.54 -8.38 26.93
C PRO A 251 -22.24 -9.02 25.57
N CYS A 252 -21.26 -9.94 25.58
CA CYS A 252 -20.81 -10.77 24.45
C CYS A 252 -21.88 -11.62 23.74
N ASP A 253 -23.12 -11.53 24.18
CA ASP A 253 -24.25 -12.34 23.74
C ASP A 253 -25.22 -11.53 22.87
N ASP A 254 -24.98 -10.22 22.71
CA ASP A 254 -25.58 -9.45 21.63
C ASP A 254 -24.91 -9.86 20.31
N HIS A 255 -25.61 -10.68 19.53
CA HIS A 255 -25.14 -11.27 18.27
C HIS A 255 -24.97 -10.22 17.15
N SER A 256 -25.19 -8.94 17.44
CA SER A 256 -25.06 -7.84 16.48
C SER A 256 -23.63 -7.29 16.35
N ILE A 257 -22.76 -7.48 17.34
CA ILE A 257 -21.38 -6.94 17.34
C ILE A 257 -20.36 -7.93 17.93
N PRO A 258 -19.07 -7.84 17.55
CA PRO A 258 -18.05 -8.70 18.14
C PRO A 258 -17.76 -8.33 19.59
N CYS A 259 -17.54 -9.37 20.40
CA CYS A 259 -16.91 -9.26 21.71
C CYS A 259 -15.58 -8.51 21.68
N GLY A 260 -15.30 -7.81 22.79
CA GLY A 260 -13.96 -7.31 23.09
C GLY A 260 -12.94 -8.44 23.12
N ARG A 261 -11.80 -8.26 22.45
CA ARG A 261 -10.83 -9.35 22.23
C ARG A 261 -9.41 -8.87 22.00
N GLU A 262 -8.43 -9.67 22.41
CA GLU A 262 -7.02 -9.49 22.04
C GLU A 262 -6.46 -10.68 21.26
N GLN A 263 -5.30 -10.50 20.62
CA GLN A 263 -4.53 -11.53 19.92
C GLN A 263 -5.35 -12.27 18.86
N HIS A 264 -6.31 -11.57 18.27
CA HIS A 264 -7.04 -11.97 17.07
C HIS A 264 -6.24 -11.58 15.83
N SER A 265 -6.67 -12.06 14.67
CA SER A 265 -6.16 -11.57 13.39
C SER A 265 -7.22 -10.76 12.65
N ALA A 266 -6.76 -9.85 11.80
CA ALA A 266 -7.61 -9.10 10.90
C ALA A 266 -7.01 -9.15 9.50
N THR A 267 -7.85 -9.38 8.49
CA THR A 267 -7.44 -9.39 7.10
C THR A 267 -8.44 -8.63 6.24
N VAL A 268 -8.03 -8.22 5.04
CA VAL A 268 -8.83 -7.37 4.14
C VAL A 268 -9.28 -8.22 2.96
N LEU A 269 -10.58 -8.20 2.68
CA LEU A 269 -11.18 -8.85 1.52
C LEU A 269 -10.96 -7.99 0.27
N SER A 270 -11.10 -8.59 -0.90
CA SER A 270 -11.01 -7.95 -2.21
C SER A 270 -12.02 -6.80 -2.36
N SER A 271 -13.16 -6.89 -1.68
CA SER A 271 -14.18 -5.84 -1.57
C SER A 271 -13.73 -4.60 -0.79
N GLY A 272 -12.68 -4.72 0.03
CA GLY A 272 -12.26 -3.71 1.00
C GLY A 272 -12.89 -3.87 2.39
N SER A 273 -13.76 -4.87 2.60
CA SER A 273 -14.22 -5.25 3.94
C SER A 273 -13.07 -5.77 4.81
N ILE A 274 -13.16 -5.56 6.12
CA ILE A 274 -12.23 -6.16 7.09
C ILE A 274 -12.88 -7.39 7.69
N LEU A 275 -12.15 -8.51 7.70
CA LEU A 275 -12.53 -9.74 8.38
C LEU A 275 -11.71 -9.90 9.66
N ILE A 276 -12.40 -10.01 10.80
CA ILE A 276 -11.83 -10.29 12.12
C ILE A 276 -12.02 -11.78 12.44
N ILE A 277 -10.95 -12.44 12.88
CA ILE A 277 -10.93 -13.89 13.06
C ILE A 277 -10.44 -14.22 14.47
N GLY A 278 -11.29 -14.92 15.22
CA GLY A 278 -10.97 -15.48 16.54
C GLY A 278 -10.47 -14.46 17.56
N GLY A 279 -9.58 -14.91 18.45
CA GLY A 279 -9.01 -14.09 19.53
C GLY A 279 -9.30 -14.64 20.92
N LEU A 280 -8.80 -13.90 21.91
CA LEU A 280 -9.00 -14.18 23.33
C LEU A 280 -9.90 -13.11 23.94
N SER A 281 -10.90 -13.55 24.69
CA SER A 281 -11.81 -12.71 25.47
C SER A 281 -12.03 -13.31 26.86
N SER A 282 -13.06 -12.84 27.56
CA SER A 282 -13.49 -13.32 28.87
C SER A 282 -15.01 -13.49 28.87
N ASP A 283 -15.54 -14.44 29.63
CA ASP A 283 -16.99 -14.54 29.86
C ASP A 283 -17.49 -13.54 30.92
N SER A 284 -16.61 -12.89 31.69
CA SER A 284 -17.00 -11.88 32.68
C SER A 284 -17.85 -10.78 32.05
N GLU A 285 -18.82 -10.25 32.80
CA GLU A 285 -19.74 -9.20 32.35
C GLU A 285 -19.00 -8.00 31.74
N HIS A 286 -17.84 -7.66 32.32
CA HIS A 286 -17.02 -6.50 31.92
C HIS A 286 -15.75 -6.85 31.15
N LYS A 287 -15.60 -8.11 30.73
CA LYS A 287 -14.47 -8.58 29.91
C LYS A 287 -13.11 -8.24 30.51
N LEU A 288 -13.00 -8.39 31.82
CA LEU A 288 -11.77 -8.18 32.57
C LEU A 288 -10.72 -9.20 32.11
N VAL A 289 -9.53 -8.71 31.82
CA VAL A 289 -8.39 -9.55 31.43
C VAL A 289 -8.09 -10.57 32.53
N ALA A 290 -7.71 -11.79 32.13
CA ALA A 290 -7.31 -12.90 33.02
C ALA A 290 -8.43 -13.50 33.89
N THR A 291 -9.68 -13.06 33.74
CA THR A 291 -10.84 -13.73 34.34
C THR A 291 -11.50 -14.66 33.31
N ASN A 292 -11.72 -15.93 33.65
CA ASN A 292 -12.42 -16.94 32.82
C ASN A 292 -12.19 -16.79 31.30
N PRO A 293 -10.98 -17.12 30.82
CA PRO A 293 -10.60 -16.88 29.43
C PRO A 293 -11.48 -17.69 28.46
N VAL A 294 -11.98 -17.00 27.45
CA VAL A 294 -12.76 -17.58 26.35
C VAL A 294 -11.99 -17.43 25.05
N PHE A 295 -11.74 -18.55 24.39
CA PHE A 295 -11.16 -18.57 23.05
C PHE A 295 -12.28 -18.41 22.03
N LEU A 296 -12.05 -17.59 21.02
CA LEU A 296 -13.04 -17.28 20.00
C LEU A 296 -12.63 -17.93 18.66
N GLY A 297 -13.61 -18.53 17.98
CA GLY A 297 -13.49 -19.12 16.63
C GLY A 297 -14.52 -18.54 15.66
N ASP A 298 -15.10 -17.40 16.03
CA ASP A 298 -16.04 -16.63 15.24
C ASP A 298 -15.33 -15.82 14.13
N LEU A 299 -16.13 -15.45 13.12
CA LEU A 299 -15.74 -14.58 12.03
C LEU A 299 -16.68 -13.38 11.98
N TRP A 300 -16.10 -12.20 11.90
CA TRP A 300 -16.83 -10.95 11.80
C TRP A 300 -16.35 -10.14 10.62
N GLU A 301 -17.28 -9.74 9.76
CA GLU A 301 -17.03 -8.81 8.69
C GLU A 301 -17.45 -7.40 9.09
N ILE A 302 -16.61 -6.43 8.75
CA ILE A 302 -16.91 -5.01 8.78
C ILE A 302 -16.91 -4.53 7.34
N ASN A 303 -18.07 -4.12 6.86
CA ASN A 303 -18.15 -3.42 5.58
C ASN A 303 -17.82 -1.94 5.81
N LEU A 304 -16.76 -1.45 5.18
CA LEU A 304 -16.31 -0.05 5.27
C LEU A 304 -16.79 0.81 4.09
N GLY A 305 -17.71 0.28 3.28
CA GLY A 305 -18.06 0.81 1.97
C GLY A 305 -17.07 0.33 0.90
N HIS A 306 -17.58 0.01 -0.29
CA HIS A 306 -16.74 -0.30 -1.44
C HIS A 306 -16.28 1.01 -2.10
N VAL A 307 -15.18 0.91 -2.86
CA VAL A 307 -14.68 2.03 -3.64
C VAL A 307 -15.32 1.95 -5.00
N ALA A 308 -16.03 3.01 -5.38
CA ALA A 308 -16.49 3.18 -6.76
C ALA A 308 -15.55 4.14 -7.49
N SER A 309 -15.50 4.04 -8.82
CA SER A 309 -14.72 4.95 -9.66
C SER A 309 -15.60 5.48 -10.78
N PHE A 310 -15.56 6.79 -11.02
CA PHE A 310 -16.27 7.40 -12.14
C PHE A 310 -15.45 8.52 -12.77
N ILE A 311 -15.96 9.08 -13.87
CA ILE A 311 -15.24 10.08 -14.66
C ILE A 311 -16.10 11.33 -14.80
N VAL A 312 -15.61 12.46 -14.31
CA VAL A 312 -16.14 13.77 -14.69
C VAL A 312 -15.54 14.16 -16.02
N LYS A 313 -16.36 14.50 -17.01
CA LYS A 313 -15.92 14.91 -18.35
C LYS A 313 -16.48 16.28 -18.69
N GLY A 314 -15.68 17.13 -19.32
CA GLY A 314 -16.17 18.39 -19.88
C GLY A 314 -17.30 18.17 -20.89
N SER A 315 -18.29 19.07 -20.89
CA SER A 315 -19.38 19.05 -21.87
C SER A 315 -19.07 20.03 -23.00
N PHE A 316 -18.78 19.53 -24.20
CA PHE A 316 -18.32 20.35 -25.31
C PHE A 316 -19.41 20.56 -26.36
N SER A 317 -19.50 21.78 -26.89
CA SER A 317 -20.32 22.10 -28.07
C SER A 317 -19.47 22.02 -29.34
N PHE A 318 -20.11 21.90 -30.50
CA PHE A 318 -19.42 21.94 -31.79
C PHE A 318 -19.10 23.40 -32.17
N LEU A 319 -17.80 23.71 -32.32
CA LEU A 319 -17.30 24.94 -32.93
C LEU A 319 -17.10 24.72 -34.43
N ARG A 320 -16.85 25.81 -35.19
CA ARG A 320 -16.51 25.74 -36.63
C ARG A 320 -15.23 24.94 -36.90
N SER A 321 -14.33 24.87 -35.92
CA SER A 321 -13.04 24.15 -35.96
C SER A 321 -13.11 22.71 -35.43
N GLY A 322 -14.27 22.25 -34.93
CA GLY A 322 -14.46 20.96 -34.28
C GLY A 322 -15.06 21.07 -32.87
N PRO A 323 -15.23 19.96 -32.13
CA PRO A 323 -15.70 20.03 -30.75
C PRO A 323 -14.62 20.67 -29.85
N GLY A 324 -15.02 21.64 -29.02
CA GLY A 324 -14.11 22.31 -28.10
C GLY A 324 -14.67 23.59 -27.50
N VAL A 325 -13.89 24.25 -26.65
CA VAL A 325 -14.16 25.58 -26.12
C VAL A 325 -12.95 26.47 -26.39
N GLU A 326 -13.15 27.62 -27.02
CA GLU A 326 -12.08 28.57 -27.29
C GLU A 326 -11.53 29.12 -25.97
N LEU A 327 -10.20 29.23 -25.87
CA LEU A 327 -9.57 29.92 -24.75
C LEU A 327 -9.84 31.42 -24.86
N VAL A 328 -9.85 32.10 -23.71
CA VAL A 328 -10.04 33.55 -23.66
C VAL A 328 -8.66 34.19 -23.65
N ASP A 329 -8.29 34.76 -24.80
CA ASP A 329 -7.05 35.50 -25.00
C ASP A 329 -6.84 36.56 -23.88
N GLY A 330 -5.66 36.52 -23.24
CA GLY A 330 -5.27 37.35 -22.11
C GLY A 330 -6.09 37.19 -20.82
N ASN A 331 -6.94 36.16 -20.71
CA ASN A 331 -7.81 35.94 -19.56
C ASN A 331 -7.88 34.45 -19.17
N VAL A 332 -8.65 34.16 -18.10
CA VAL A 332 -8.87 32.79 -17.64
C VAL A 332 -10.13 32.23 -18.29
N LEU A 333 -10.01 31.12 -19.02
CA LEU A 333 -11.15 30.28 -19.36
C LEU A 333 -11.55 29.47 -18.13
N TYR A 334 -12.82 29.52 -17.74
CA TYR A 334 -13.45 28.57 -16.83
C TYR A 334 -14.40 27.67 -17.62
N HIS A 335 -14.20 26.37 -17.54
CA HIS A 335 -15.10 25.39 -18.15
C HIS A 335 -15.44 24.30 -17.14
N SER A 336 -16.73 24.01 -16.99
CA SER A 336 -17.20 23.19 -15.89
C SER A 336 -18.13 22.06 -16.31
N SER A 337 -18.24 21.06 -15.44
CA SER A 337 -19.11 19.92 -15.61
C SER A 337 -19.52 19.34 -14.27
N ASN A 338 -20.74 18.80 -14.19
CA ASN A 338 -21.23 18.15 -12.98
C ASN A 338 -20.73 16.71 -12.89
N ALA A 339 -20.50 16.24 -11.67
CA ALA A 339 -20.25 14.83 -11.40
C ALA A 339 -21.53 14.00 -11.62
N VAL A 340 -21.69 13.43 -12.82
CA VAL A 340 -22.82 12.56 -13.17
C VAL A 340 -22.46 11.11 -12.86
N GLY A 341 -23.31 10.41 -12.11
CA GLY A 341 -23.20 8.96 -11.87
C GLY A 341 -22.46 8.53 -10.60
N ALA A 342 -21.99 9.47 -9.76
CA ALA A 342 -21.30 9.14 -8.51
C ALA A 342 -22.14 8.29 -7.53
N GLY A 343 -23.48 8.41 -7.58
CA GLY A 343 -24.41 7.74 -6.67
C GLY A 343 -25.02 6.42 -7.14
N ASN A 344 -24.75 5.95 -8.37
CA ASN A 344 -25.42 4.74 -8.89
C ASN A 344 -24.97 3.44 -8.19
N ASP A 345 -23.76 3.44 -7.62
CA ASP A 345 -23.19 2.29 -6.91
C ASP A 345 -23.51 2.32 -5.39
N PHE A 346 -24.07 3.42 -4.88
CA PHE A 346 -24.36 3.61 -3.46
C PHE A 346 -25.87 3.72 -3.19
N SER A 347 -26.30 3.50 -1.95
CA SER A 347 -27.71 3.64 -1.55
C SER A 347 -28.20 5.07 -1.71
N ASP A 348 -29.47 5.22 -2.11
CA ASP A 348 -30.13 6.52 -2.21
C ASP A 348 -30.14 7.21 -0.84
N GLY A 349 -29.41 8.34 -0.72
CA GLY A 349 -29.24 9.11 0.52
C GLY A 349 -27.85 9.10 1.16
N ASP A 350 -26.90 8.28 0.68
CA ASP A 350 -25.52 8.31 1.19
C ASP A 350 -24.74 9.51 0.62
N GLU A 351 -24.13 10.31 1.50
CA GLU A 351 -23.20 11.36 1.09
C GLU A 351 -21.87 10.70 0.67
N ILE A 352 -21.42 10.96 -0.56
CA ILE A 352 -20.25 10.31 -1.17
C ILE A 352 -19.11 11.31 -1.26
N CYS A 353 -17.92 10.89 -0.84
CA CYS A 353 -16.72 11.70 -0.73
C CYS A 353 -15.60 11.20 -1.64
N VAL A 354 -14.75 12.14 -2.08
CA VAL A 354 -13.57 11.85 -2.88
C VAL A 354 -12.60 11.05 -2.02
N LYS A 355 -12.24 9.84 -2.48
CA LYS A 355 -11.17 9.05 -1.89
C LYS A 355 -9.82 9.48 -2.46
N ASP A 356 -9.71 9.51 -3.79
CA ASP A 356 -8.49 9.81 -4.54
C ASP A 356 -8.87 10.40 -5.92
N ILE A 357 -8.07 11.35 -6.42
CA ILE A 357 -8.13 11.80 -7.81
C ILE A 357 -7.05 11.03 -8.56
N ARG A 358 -7.45 9.91 -9.16
CA ARG A 358 -6.53 8.96 -9.78
C ARG A 358 -5.76 9.57 -10.95
N ALA A 359 -6.45 10.35 -11.77
CA ALA A 359 -5.86 11.00 -12.93
C ALA A 359 -6.69 12.20 -13.39
N VAL A 360 -6.03 13.25 -13.88
CA VAL A 360 -6.63 14.39 -14.57
C VAL A 360 -6.03 14.46 -15.97
N THR A 361 -6.86 14.28 -17.00
CA THR A 361 -6.43 14.36 -18.39
C THR A 361 -6.88 15.70 -18.97
N VAL A 362 -5.98 16.39 -19.67
CA VAL A 362 -6.27 17.65 -20.36
C VAL A 362 -5.75 17.57 -21.78
N VAL A 363 -6.62 17.88 -22.74
CA VAL A 363 -6.31 17.93 -24.17
C VAL A 363 -6.62 19.33 -24.68
N LEU A 364 -5.58 20.05 -25.12
CA LEU A 364 -5.72 21.40 -25.64
C LEU A 364 -4.86 21.59 -26.90
N SER A 365 -5.34 22.40 -27.82
CA SER A 365 -4.59 22.80 -29.02
C SER A 365 -4.30 24.29 -28.96
N HIS A 366 -3.06 24.66 -29.21
CA HIS A 366 -2.63 26.06 -29.19
C HIS A 366 -1.66 26.35 -30.31
N THR A 367 -1.82 27.50 -30.98
CA THR A 367 -0.87 27.97 -32.00
C THR A 367 0.49 28.32 -31.37
N CYS A 368 0.48 28.87 -30.15
CA CYS A 368 1.67 29.19 -29.36
C CYS A 368 1.55 28.55 -27.96
N ILE A 369 1.84 27.25 -27.81
CA ILE A 369 1.59 26.52 -26.55
C ILE A 369 2.33 27.09 -25.31
N GLU A 370 3.38 27.86 -25.54
CA GLU A 370 4.14 28.60 -24.52
C GLU A 370 3.35 29.73 -23.84
N GLN A 371 2.23 30.17 -24.43
CA GLN A 371 1.35 31.21 -23.86
C GLN A 371 0.49 30.69 -22.71
N ILE A 372 0.35 29.37 -22.57
CA ILE A 372 -0.38 28.77 -21.44
C ILE A 372 0.45 28.99 -20.17
N GLU A 373 -0.08 29.83 -19.29
CA GLU A 373 0.62 30.19 -18.06
C GLU A 373 0.33 29.20 -16.94
N TYR A 374 -0.94 28.84 -16.74
CA TYR A 374 -1.28 27.83 -15.75
C TYR A 374 -2.57 27.09 -16.13
N ILE A 375 -2.66 25.88 -15.59
CA ILE A 375 -3.88 25.07 -15.62
C ILE A 375 -4.18 24.71 -14.17
N ALA A 376 -5.41 24.93 -13.75
CA ALA A 376 -5.90 24.58 -12.43
C ALA A 376 -7.21 23.81 -12.52
N ILE A 377 -7.48 23.01 -11.50
CA ILE A 377 -8.78 22.39 -11.30
C ILE A 377 -9.37 22.87 -9.98
N TYR A 378 -10.67 23.10 -9.98
CA TYR A 378 -11.46 23.54 -8.84
C TYR A 378 -12.64 22.60 -8.66
N GLY A 379 -12.99 22.31 -7.42
CA GLY A 379 -14.24 21.64 -7.12
C GLY A 379 -14.22 20.75 -5.88
N PRO A 380 -15.37 20.13 -5.58
CA PRO A 380 -16.66 20.48 -6.15
C PRO A 380 -17.22 21.77 -5.52
N SER A 381 -17.97 22.53 -6.30
CA SER A 381 -18.70 23.71 -5.85
C SER A 381 -20.21 23.49 -5.96
N LEU A 382 -20.97 23.98 -4.96
CA LEU A 382 -22.43 24.06 -5.00
C LEU A 382 -22.94 25.42 -5.51
N THR A 383 -22.04 26.40 -5.67
CA THR A 383 -22.37 27.73 -6.18
C THR A 383 -21.81 27.91 -7.59
N SER A 384 -22.53 28.64 -8.44
CA SER A 384 -22.15 28.94 -9.83
C SER A 384 -20.94 29.87 -9.99
N GLU A 385 -20.21 30.18 -8.91
CA GLU A 385 -18.96 30.94 -8.96
C GLU A 385 -17.78 29.97 -9.17
N HIS A 386 -17.25 29.97 -10.38
CA HIS A 386 -16.28 28.99 -10.91
C HIS A 386 -14.93 28.89 -10.17
N ASN A 387 -14.63 29.81 -9.24
CA ASN A 387 -13.34 29.93 -8.54
C ASN A 387 -13.45 29.85 -6.99
N ARG A 388 -14.62 29.54 -6.42
CA ARG A 388 -14.82 29.45 -4.96
C ARG A 388 -14.63 28.06 -4.35
N GLY A 389 -14.46 27.02 -5.17
CA GLY A 389 -14.14 25.67 -4.69
C GLY A 389 -12.68 25.52 -4.27
N GLN A 390 -12.37 24.47 -3.48
CA GLN A 390 -10.97 24.06 -3.25
C GLN A 390 -10.31 23.82 -4.62
N GLY A 391 -9.13 24.40 -4.83
CA GLY A 391 -8.45 24.37 -6.11
C GLY A 391 -6.99 23.97 -5.98
N VAL A 392 -6.44 23.41 -7.06
CA VAL A 392 -5.03 23.06 -7.15
C VAL A 392 -4.49 23.39 -8.54
N LYS A 393 -3.31 24.01 -8.59
CA LYS A 393 -2.60 24.25 -9.85
C LYS A 393 -1.94 22.95 -10.28
N ILE A 394 -2.33 22.46 -11.46
CA ILE A 394 -1.84 21.21 -12.03
C ILE A 394 -0.73 21.44 -13.06
N PHE A 395 -0.62 22.68 -13.55
CA PHE A 395 0.51 23.18 -14.34
C PHE A 395 0.72 24.67 -14.05
N SER A 396 1.97 25.12 -14.04
CA SER A 396 2.34 26.54 -13.97
C SER A 396 3.65 26.76 -14.70
N ARG A 397 3.70 27.79 -15.56
CA ARG A 397 4.90 28.22 -16.27
C ARG A 397 5.76 29.10 -15.36
N SER A 398 7.07 28.99 -15.51
CA SER A 398 8.05 29.87 -14.88
C SER A 398 8.20 31.17 -15.68
N SER A 399 8.18 32.31 -14.97
CA SER A 399 8.20 33.67 -15.54
C SER A 399 9.50 34.07 -16.26
N SER A 400 10.52 33.21 -16.30
CA SER A 400 11.87 33.52 -16.77
C SER A 400 12.16 33.15 -18.23
N THR A 401 11.15 32.81 -19.02
CA THR A 401 11.33 32.36 -20.41
C THR A 401 10.74 33.37 -21.39
N GLU A 402 11.62 34.08 -22.11
CA GLU A 402 11.28 34.92 -23.25
C GLU A 402 10.66 34.05 -24.35
N HIS A 403 9.62 34.58 -25.00
CA HIS A 403 8.94 33.91 -26.10
C HIS A 403 9.90 33.83 -27.30
N ASP A 404 10.20 32.62 -27.80
CA ASP A 404 11.07 32.44 -28.98
C ASP A 404 10.36 32.84 -30.30
N GLY A 405 9.09 33.30 -30.22
CA GLY A 405 8.30 33.81 -31.34
C GLY A 405 7.96 32.79 -32.43
N ASN A 406 8.47 31.55 -32.34
CA ASN A 406 8.25 30.49 -33.31
C ASN A 406 7.00 29.66 -32.96
N CYS A 407 5.84 30.25 -33.18
CA CYS A 407 4.56 29.60 -32.88
C CYS A 407 4.21 28.52 -33.91
N GLN A 408 4.05 27.29 -33.43
CA GLN A 408 3.52 26.17 -34.21
C GLN A 408 2.32 25.56 -33.50
N ASN A 409 1.26 25.31 -34.28
CA ASN A 409 0.06 24.64 -33.77
C ASN A 409 0.42 23.30 -33.15
N THR A 410 0.22 23.23 -31.83
CA THR A 410 0.63 22.10 -31.00
C THR A 410 -0.57 21.65 -30.19
N THR A 411 -0.88 20.37 -30.30
CA THR A 411 -1.84 19.72 -29.40
C THR A 411 -1.08 19.09 -28.23
N SER A 412 -1.44 19.50 -27.02
CA SER A 412 -0.98 18.90 -25.77
C SER A 412 -2.04 17.92 -25.26
N ASN A 413 -1.63 16.68 -24.98
CA ASN A 413 -2.45 15.64 -24.35
C ASN A 413 -1.71 15.07 -23.14
N ILE A 414 -1.95 15.67 -21.98
CA ILE A 414 -1.26 15.34 -20.74
C ILE A 414 -2.21 14.67 -19.76
N THR A 415 -1.67 13.75 -18.98
CA THR A 415 -2.39 13.12 -17.86
C THR A 415 -1.60 13.33 -16.58
N LEU A 416 -2.26 13.86 -15.54
CA LEU A 416 -1.65 14.17 -14.27
C LEU A 416 -2.12 13.22 -13.19
N SER A 417 -1.19 12.64 -12.44
CA SER A 417 -1.48 11.68 -11.37
C SER A 417 -0.42 11.75 -10.28
N ASP A 418 -0.83 11.72 -9.02
CA ASP A 418 0.09 11.71 -7.86
C ASP A 418 1.07 10.51 -7.88
N LYS A 419 0.72 9.44 -8.60
CA LYS A 419 1.51 8.19 -8.73
C LYS A 419 2.46 8.17 -9.93
N ALA A 420 2.47 9.22 -10.77
CA ALA A 420 3.36 9.28 -11.92
C ALA A 420 4.83 9.42 -11.51
N SER A 421 5.74 8.81 -12.27
CA SER A 421 7.18 8.81 -11.96
C SER A 421 7.90 10.10 -12.38
N LYS A 422 7.43 10.78 -13.42
CA LYS A 422 7.99 12.05 -13.92
C LYS A 422 7.21 13.21 -13.37
N THR A 423 7.86 14.29 -12.96
CA THR A 423 7.17 15.50 -12.46
C THR A 423 6.86 16.45 -13.61
N ILE A 424 5.72 17.15 -13.56
CA ILE A 424 5.40 18.17 -14.56
C ILE A 424 6.29 19.42 -14.41
N LEU A 425 6.89 19.60 -13.23
CA LEU A 425 7.81 20.70 -12.94
C LEU A 425 9.08 20.70 -13.81
N ASP A 426 9.47 19.53 -14.32
CA ASP A 426 10.57 19.40 -15.28
C ASP A 426 10.26 20.13 -16.61
N PHE A 427 8.99 20.44 -16.85
CA PHE A 427 8.47 21.14 -18.03
C PHE A 427 7.95 22.55 -17.69
N SER A 428 8.55 23.20 -16.68
CA SER A 428 8.11 24.52 -16.20
C SER A 428 8.25 25.66 -17.23
N SER A 429 8.94 25.47 -18.35
CA SER A 429 9.04 26.47 -19.43
C SER A 429 7.92 26.35 -20.48
N ILE A 430 7.42 25.14 -20.74
CA ILE A 430 6.47 24.86 -21.83
C ILE A 430 5.61 23.65 -21.49
N LEU A 431 4.31 23.73 -21.76
CA LEU A 431 3.42 22.60 -21.57
C LEU A 431 3.82 21.43 -22.50
N PRO A 432 4.05 20.21 -21.98
CA PRO A 432 4.54 19.11 -22.80
C PRO A 432 3.47 18.62 -23.78
N LYS A 433 3.90 18.14 -24.96
CA LYS A 433 2.99 17.64 -26.01
C LYS A 433 2.20 16.41 -25.57
N SER A 434 2.83 15.49 -24.84
CA SER A 434 2.12 14.34 -24.27
C SER A 434 2.88 13.71 -23.12
N GLY A 435 2.17 12.92 -22.32
CA GLY A 435 2.76 12.08 -21.29
C GLY A 435 1.94 12.03 -20.02
N GLN A 436 2.45 11.25 -19.06
CA GLN A 436 1.88 11.17 -17.72
C GLN A 436 2.85 11.77 -16.71
N PHE A 437 2.38 12.73 -15.92
CA PHE A 437 3.23 13.50 -15.02
C PHE A 437 2.61 13.65 -13.63
N ARG A 438 3.47 13.84 -12.64
CA ARG A 438 3.07 14.15 -11.27
C ARG A 438 2.84 15.66 -11.17
N PRO A 439 1.69 16.11 -10.67
CA PRO A 439 1.40 17.54 -10.56
C PRO A 439 2.31 18.24 -9.52
N PRO A 440 2.40 19.58 -9.54
CA PRO A 440 3.19 20.36 -8.59
C PRO A 440 2.72 20.20 -7.15
N GLU A 441 1.40 20.09 -7.00
CA GLU A 441 0.68 19.90 -5.75
C GLU A 441 -0.11 18.59 -5.81
N SER A 442 -0.24 17.89 -4.68
CA SER A 442 -0.92 16.59 -4.64
C SER A 442 -2.43 16.76 -4.84
N LEU A 443 -2.98 16.05 -5.85
CA LEU A 443 -4.41 16.01 -6.12
C LEU A 443 -5.16 15.37 -4.96
N ASN A 444 -4.62 14.27 -4.41
CA ASN A 444 -5.23 13.60 -3.28
C ASN A 444 -5.26 14.49 -2.03
N ALA A 445 -4.17 15.19 -1.73
CA ALA A 445 -4.14 16.12 -0.59
C ALA A 445 -5.12 17.29 -0.74
N ALA A 446 -5.38 17.73 -1.98
CA ALA A 446 -6.30 18.82 -2.26
C ALA A 446 -7.78 18.41 -2.11
N PHE A 447 -8.17 17.22 -2.58
CA PHE A 447 -9.59 16.86 -2.71
C PHE A 447 -10.09 15.74 -1.79
N SER A 448 -9.21 14.95 -1.18
CA SER A 448 -9.63 13.79 -0.37
C SER A 448 -10.53 14.20 0.80
N GLY A 449 -11.68 13.52 0.92
CA GLY A 449 -12.68 13.74 1.96
C GLY A 449 -13.67 14.87 1.67
N LEU A 450 -13.56 15.58 0.54
CA LEU A 450 -14.61 16.51 0.10
C LEU A 450 -15.81 15.72 -0.45
N PRO A 451 -17.05 16.21 -0.30
CA PRO A 451 -18.19 15.65 -1.01
C PRO A 451 -17.90 15.66 -2.51
N VAL A 452 -18.48 14.74 -3.27
CA VAL A 452 -18.18 14.60 -4.71
C VAL A 452 -19.17 15.37 -5.57
N ASN A 453 -20.41 15.45 -5.10
CA ASN A 453 -21.51 16.10 -5.78
C ASN A 453 -21.26 17.60 -5.91
N GLY A 454 -21.48 18.13 -7.12
CA GLY A 454 -21.29 19.53 -7.44
C GLY A 454 -20.59 19.72 -8.77
N GLU A 455 -20.31 21.00 -9.05
CA GLU A 455 -19.64 21.45 -10.25
C GLU A 455 -18.12 21.34 -10.09
N TRP A 456 -17.48 20.67 -11.04
CA TRP A 456 -16.03 20.62 -11.17
C TRP A 456 -15.61 21.49 -12.35
N THR A 457 -14.57 22.29 -12.16
CA THR A 457 -14.16 23.32 -13.11
C THR A 457 -12.68 23.18 -13.44
N ILE A 458 -12.35 23.22 -14.73
CA ILE A 458 -10.99 23.48 -15.19
C ILE A 458 -10.83 24.97 -15.48
N ALA A 459 -9.73 25.54 -15.00
CA ALA A 459 -9.32 26.90 -15.31
C ALA A 459 -8.02 26.88 -16.11
N ILE A 460 -8.00 27.58 -17.24
CA ILE A 460 -6.83 27.70 -18.11
C ILE A 460 -6.57 29.18 -18.31
N HIS A 461 -5.36 29.63 -17.97
CA HIS A 461 -4.94 31.01 -18.17
C HIS A 461 -3.93 31.10 -19.29
N GLU A 462 -4.15 32.08 -20.15
CA GLU A 462 -3.29 32.45 -21.26
C GLU A 462 -2.67 33.84 -21.01
N SER A 463 -1.35 33.94 -21.14
CA SER A 463 -0.58 35.09 -20.65
C SER A 463 -0.58 36.34 -21.54
N LEU A 464 -1.00 36.26 -22.80
CA LEU A 464 -0.94 37.35 -23.77
C LEU A 464 -2.32 37.59 -24.38
N GLY A 465 -2.62 38.84 -24.74
CA GLY A 465 -3.85 39.29 -25.40
C GLY A 465 -3.56 39.69 -26.85
N ASP A 466 -2.91 38.80 -27.61
CA ASP A 466 -2.35 39.09 -28.94
C ASP A 466 -3.24 38.61 -30.10
N GLY A 467 -4.44 38.10 -29.79
CA GLY A 467 -5.42 37.60 -30.73
C GLY A 467 -5.16 36.16 -31.18
N ILE A 468 -4.15 35.48 -30.63
CA ILE A 468 -3.92 34.05 -30.83
C ILE A 468 -4.60 33.32 -29.69
N SER A 469 -5.64 32.55 -29.95
CA SER A 469 -6.30 31.75 -28.91
C SER A 469 -6.24 30.26 -29.22
N GLY A 470 -6.09 29.47 -28.17
CA GLY A 470 -6.20 28.02 -28.24
C GLY A 470 -7.63 27.49 -28.17
N VAL A 471 -7.75 26.17 -28.24
CA VAL A 471 -9.00 25.45 -28.04
C VAL A 471 -8.78 24.34 -27.02
N LEU A 472 -9.60 24.33 -25.97
CA LEU A 472 -9.73 23.20 -25.06
C LEU A 472 -10.60 22.13 -25.73
N LEU A 473 -10.00 20.97 -25.99
CA LEU A 473 -10.63 19.88 -26.77
C LEU A 473 -11.27 18.82 -25.87
N ASP A 474 -10.63 18.46 -24.77
CA ASP A 474 -11.15 17.47 -23.81
C ASP A 474 -10.53 17.73 -22.43
N TRP A 475 -11.28 17.43 -21.37
CA TRP A 475 -10.73 17.29 -20.04
C TRP A 475 -11.54 16.26 -19.24
N ARG A 476 -10.83 15.48 -18.43
CA ARG A 476 -11.42 14.39 -17.63
C ARG A 476 -10.78 14.30 -16.27
N ILE A 477 -11.60 14.05 -15.25
CA ILE A 477 -11.14 13.74 -13.89
C ILE A 477 -11.62 12.33 -13.55
N HIS A 478 -10.66 11.43 -13.33
CA HIS A 478 -10.92 10.09 -12.82
C HIS A 478 -10.92 10.13 -11.30
N ILE A 479 -12.07 9.90 -10.69
CA ILE A 479 -12.30 10.04 -9.25
C ILE A 479 -12.64 8.68 -8.67
N ASP A 480 -11.91 8.27 -7.63
CA ASP A 480 -12.29 7.16 -6.76
C ASP A 480 -13.07 7.74 -5.58
N VAL A 481 -14.16 7.09 -5.18
CA VAL A 481 -15.08 7.57 -4.14
C VAL A 481 -15.45 6.51 -3.13
N VAL A 482 -15.85 6.99 -1.95
CA VAL A 482 -16.30 6.21 -0.80
C VAL A 482 -17.40 6.98 -0.06
N PRO A 483 -18.21 6.33 0.79
CA PRO A 483 -19.13 7.04 1.68
C PRO A 483 -18.37 8.02 2.59
N CYS A 484 -18.87 9.26 2.72
CA CYS A 484 -18.28 10.29 3.58
C CYS A 484 -18.26 9.87 5.05
N LYS A 485 -19.38 9.29 5.50
CA LYS A 485 -19.51 8.66 6.81
C LYS A 485 -19.57 7.16 6.60
N VAL A 486 -18.58 6.45 7.15
CA VAL A 486 -18.60 4.99 7.12
C VAL A 486 -19.65 4.53 8.12
N ALA A 487 -20.80 4.07 7.63
CA ALA A 487 -21.77 3.36 8.44
C ALA A 487 -21.18 1.99 8.77
N ILE A 488 -20.56 1.85 9.95
CA ILE A 488 -20.01 0.57 10.38
C ILE A 488 -21.17 -0.40 10.58
N GLN A 489 -21.17 -1.43 9.75
CA GLN A 489 -22.07 -2.56 9.89
C GLN A 489 -21.25 -3.80 10.17
N TRP A 490 -21.48 -4.37 11.35
CA TRP A 490 -20.93 -5.66 11.73
C TRP A 490 -21.83 -6.77 11.19
N LYS A 491 -21.21 -7.74 10.54
CA LYS A 491 -21.88 -8.95 10.07
C LYS A 491 -21.15 -10.15 10.63
N LYS A 492 -21.83 -10.91 11.49
CA LYS A 492 -21.33 -12.21 11.94
C LYS A 492 -21.43 -13.19 10.78
N ILE A 493 -20.33 -13.87 10.46
CA ILE A 493 -20.32 -14.93 9.46
C ILE A 493 -20.45 -16.26 10.18
N THR A 494 -21.61 -16.90 10.02
CA THR A 494 -21.87 -18.24 10.56
C THR A 494 -21.26 -19.28 9.63
N THR A 495 -20.38 -20.12 10.17
CA THR A 495 -19.66 -21.17 9.42
C THR A 495 -19.75 -22.50 10.15
N ASN A 496 -19.17 -23.57 9.57
CA ASN A 496 -18.89 -24.82 10.27
C ASN A 496 -17.71 -24.69 11.27
N SER A 497 -17.57 -23.54 11.91
CA SER A 497 -16.62 -23.30 13.00
C SER A 497 -17.30 -23.48 14.34
N CYS A 498 -16.46 -23.75 15.32
CA CYS A 498 -16.84 -23.75 16.70
C CYS A 498 -16.60 -22.35 17.24
N GLU A 499 -17.67 -21.69 17.69
CA GLU A 499 -17.64 -20.24 17.89
C GLU A 499 -16.91 -19.80 19.16
N LYS A 500 -16.99 -20.60 20.23
CA LYS A 500 -16.39 -20.33 21.54
C LYS A 500 -15.84 -21.62 22.16
N GLY A 501 -14.70 -21.52 22.84
CA GLY A 501 -14.14 -22.59 23.67
C GLY A 501 -13.74 -22.05 25.04
N ASN A 502 -14.16 -22.70 26.12
CA ASN A 502 -13.85 -22.29 27.49
C ASN A 502 -12.75 -23.19 28.10
N ALA A 503 -11.68 -22.57 28.60
CA ALA A 503 -10.58 -23.30 29.24
C ALA A 503 -11.00 -24.04 30.52
N ALA A 504 -12.00 -23.53 31.26
CA ALA A 504 -12.46 -24.09 32.53
C ALA A 504 -13.42 -25.27 32.37
N GLN A 505 -14.14 -25.36 31.25
CA GLN A 505 -15.15 -26.41 31.01
C GLN A 505 -14.62 -27.60 30.20
N GLY A 506 -13.39 -27.53 29.66
CA GLY A 506 -12.78 -28.61 28.85
C GLY A 506 -13.46 -28.89 27.51
N ASN A 507 -14.68 -28.38 27.29
CA ASN A 507 -15.44 -28.50 26.06
C ASN A 507 -15.01 -27.39 25.11
N ILE A 508 -14.13 -27.76 24.17
CA ILE A 508 -13.53 -26.79 23.25
C ILE A 508 -14.35 -26.70 21.97
N CYS A 509 -15.00 -27.79 21.55
CA CYS A 509 -15.98 -28.00 20.46
C CYS A 509 -16.60 -29.39 20.68
N PRO A 510 -17.74 -29.78 20.07
CA PRO A 510 -18.11 -31.20 20.05
C PRO A 510 -16.93 -31.97 19.44
N GLN A 511 -16.26 -32.78 20.27
CA GLN A 511 -15.24 -33.69 19.77
C GLN A 511 -15.96 -34.67 18.86
N GLN A 512 -15.67 -34.62 17.56
CA GLN A 512 -15.94 -35.67 16.58
C GLN A 512 -17.13 -36.56 16.97
N SER A 513 -18.36 -36.11 16.74
CA SER A 513 -19.48 -37.05 16.80
C SER A 513 -19.26 -38.05 15.66
N ASN A 514 -19.00 -39.30 16.02
CA ASN A 514 -19.00 -40.42 15.09
C ASN A 514 -20.46 -40.75 14.70
N GLU A 515 -21.19 -39.78 14.17
CA GLU A 515 -22.45 -40.04 13.48
C GLU A 515 -22.12 -40.42 12.03
N GLY A 516 -21.86 -41.72 11.83
CA GLY A 516 -21.71 -42.36 10.53
C GLY A 516 -20.51 -41.90 9.71
N ASP A 517 -19.33 -42.51 9.92
CA ASP A 517 -18.14 -42.55 9.04
C ASP A 517 -17.64 -41.28 8.31
N VAL A 518 -18.21 -40.10 8.55
CA VAL A 518 -17.78 -38.83 7.94
C VAL A 518 -17.14 -37.95 9.01
N LYS A 519 -15.81 -37.88 8.96
CA LYS A 519 -15.02 -36.99 9.82
C LYS A 519 -15.23 -35.53 9.41
N HIS A 520 -15.99 -34.77 10.20
CA HIS A 520 -16.12 -33.32 10.02
C HIS A 520 -15.02 -32.59 10.80
N ASP A 521 -14.13 -31.91 10.09
CA ASP A 521 -13.12 -31.03 10.70
C ASP A 521 -13.75 -29.65 10.94
N TYR A 522 -13.86 -29.24 12.21
CA TYR A 522 -14.36 -27.92 12.63
C TYR A 522 -13.19 -26.97 12.91
N PHE A 523 -13.32 -25.71 12.50
CA PHE A 523 -12.32 -24.69 12.83
C PHE A 523 -12.34 -24.41 14.34
N THR A 524 -11.22 -24.71 15.00
CA THR A 524 -11.06 -24.56 16.46
C THR A 524 -10.89 -23.10 16.89
N PRO A 525 -11.59 -22.63 17.95
CA PRO A 525 -11.36 -21.35 18.59
C PRO A 525 -9.89 -21.12 18.97
N ARG A 526 -9.34 -19.96 18.60
CA ARG A 526 -7.90 -19.72 18.70
C ARG A 526 -7.52 -18.24 18.77
N TYR A 527 -6.33 -17.99 19.31
CA TYR A 527 -5.70 -16.67 19.42
C TYR A 527 -4.18 -16.79 19.24
N MET A 528 -3.47 -15.66 19.09
CA MET A 528 -2.05 -15.62 18.67
C MET A 528 -1.76 -16.35 17.35
N HIS A 529 -2.80 -16.60 16.55
CA HIS A 529 -2.68 -17.16 15.21
C HIS A 529 -2.39 -16.03 14.22
N SER A 530 -2.01 -16.42 13.00
CA SER A 530 -1.80 -15.47 11.91
C SER A 530 -2.76 -15.81 10.78
N ALA A 531 -3.32 -14.78 10.15
CA ALA A 531 -4.21 -14.94 9.02
C ALA A 531 -3.83 -14.00 7.88
N VAL A 532 -4.07 -14.46 6.66
CA VAL A 532 -3.83 -13.66 5.44
C VAL A 532 -4.87 -14.01 4.38
N SER A 533 -5.47 -12.99 3.77
CA SER A 533 -6.33 -13.12 2.60
C SER A 533 -5.50 -13.17 1.32
N VAL A 534 -5.89 -14.04 0.39
CA VAL A 534 -5.19 -14.31 -0.87
C VAL A 534 -6.21 -14.43 -2.00
N GLY A 535 -5.99 -13.70 -3.09
CA GLY A 535 -6.76 -13.86 -4.34
C GLY A 535 -8.26 -13.62 -4.13
N ASN A 536 -9.08 -14.59 -4.58
CA ASN A 536 -10.55 -14.58 -4.52
C ASN A 536 -11.10 -14.79 -3.09
N ASP A 537 -10.66 -13.97 -2.14
CA ASP A 537 -11.10 -14.00 -0.75
C ASP A 537 -10.93 -15.38 -0.08
N ILE A 538 -9.77 -15.98 -0.35
CA ILE A 538 -9.31 -17.18 0.35
C ILE A 538 -8.45 -16.76 1.52
N ILE A 539 -8.87 -17.11 2.72
CA ILE A 539 -8.18 -16.77 3.96
C ILE A 539 -7.43 -17.99 4.48
N TYR A 540 -6.11 -17.85 4.63
CA TYR A 540 -5.27 -18.86 5.26
C TYR A 540 -5.01 -18.49 6.71
N VAL A 541 -5.25 -19.42 7.63
CA VAL A 541 -4.99 -19.28 9.06
C VAL A 541 -3.98 -20.33 9.50
N ILE A 542 -2.95 -19.91 10.21
CA ILE A 542 -1.90 -20.82 10.71
C ILE A 542 -1.71 -20.70 12.23
N GLY A 543 -1.56 -21.87 12.86
CA GLY A 543 -1.21 -22.01 14.27
C GLY A 543 -2.15 -21.28 15.23
N GLY A 544 -1.59 -20.75 16.30
CA GLY A 544 -2.27 -20.14 17.43
C GLY A 544 -2.26 -21.02 18.67
N ALA A 545 -3.05 -20.61 19.64
CA ALA A 545 -3.30 -21.34 20.87
C ALA A 545 -4.79 -21.38 21.16
N SER A 546 -5.20 -22.42 21.89
CA SER A 546 -6.51 -22.58 22.52
C SER A 546 -6.24 -23.05 23.96
N THR A 547 -6.80 -24.19 24.40
CA THR A 547 -6.33 -24.91 25.61
C THR A 547 -4.92 -25.50 25.44
N GLY A 548 -4.52 -25.78 24.21
CA GLY A 548 -3.19 -26.20 23.82
C GLY A 548 -2.67 -25.41 22.63
N ASN A 549 -1.42 -25.65 22.26
CA ASN A 549 -0.82 -25.03 21.10
C ASN A 549 -1.33 -25.70 19.81
N LEU A 550 -1.61 -24.90 18.79
CA LEU A 550 -2.11 -25.36 17.50
C LEU A 550 -1.00 -25.26 16.46
N ASN A 551 -0.87 -26.26 15.60
CA ASN A 551 0.11 -26.31 14.52
C ASN A 551 -0.53 -26.70 13.17
N ASP A 552 -1.84 -26.59 13.11
CA ASP A 552 -2.66 -26.81 11.93
C ASP A 552 -2.66 -25.57 11.03
N MET A 553 -3.10 -25.80 9.79
CA MET A 553 -3.30 -24.77 8.79
C MET A 553 -4.69 -24.95 8.21
N TRP A 554 -5.44 -23.86 8.18
CA TRP A 554 -6.80 -23.82 7.71
C TRP A 554 -6.91 -22.87 6.54
N LYS A 555 -7.78 -23.23 5.60
CA LYS A 555 -8.22 -22.38 4.51
C LYS A 555 -9.71 -22.12 4.69
N TYR A 556 -10.09 -20.86 4.69
CA TYR A 556 -11.47 -20.43 4.61
C TYR A 556 -11.72 -19.83 3.24
N ASP A 557 -12.74 -20.34 2.55
CA ASP A 557 -13.21 -19.79 1.29
C ASP A 557 -14.43 -18.90 1.59
N TYR A 558 -14.27 -17.59 1.44
CA TYR A 558 -15.33 -16.62 1.76
C TYR A 558 -16.55 -16.78 0.85
N GLY A 559 -16.35 -17.09 -0.43
CA GLY A 559 -17.43 -17.21 -1.41
C GLY A 559 -18.33 -18.43 -1.17
N SER A 560 -17.72 -19.56 -0.82
CA SER A 560 -18.45 -20.80 -0.48
C SER A 560 -18.77 -20.94 1.02
N ASN A 561 -18.33 -19.99 1.85
CA ASN A 561 -18.53 -19.97 3.30
C ASN A 561 -18.06 -21.26 3.99
N LYS A 562 -16.87 -21.77 3.62
CA LYS A 562 -16.41 -23.10 4.04
C LYS A 562 -14.98 -23.11 4.56
N TRP A 563 -14.80 -23.68 5.75
CA TRP A 563 -13.48 -24.06 6.27
C TRP A 563 -13.02 -25.41 5.73
N THR A 564 -11.73 -25.47 5.38
CA THR A 564 -11.03 -26.68 4.94
C THR A 564 -9.72 -26.79 5.72
N LEU A 565 -9.53 -27.90 6.42
CA LEU A 565 -8.26 -28.24 7.04
C LEU A 565 -7.28 -28.66 5.95
N LEU A 566 -6.09 -28.05 5.93
CA LEU A 566 -5.06 -28.35 4.94
C LEU A 566 -4.06 -29.39 5.48
N ASN A 567 -3.53 -30.20 4.57
CA ASN A 567 -2.49 -31.20 4.85
C ASN A 567 -1.09 -30.54 4.95
N GLY A 568 -0.99 -29.47 5.73
CA GLY A 568 0.24 -28.71 5.95
C GLY A 568 0.34 -28.29 7.40
N ARG A 569 1.08 -29.04 8.22
CA ARG A 569 1.35 -28.62 9.61
C ARG A 569 2.43 -27.53 9.61
N THR A 570 2.29 -26.54 10.48
CA THR A 570 3.41 -25.65 10.80
C THR A 570 4.49 -26.50 11.47
N LYS A 571 5.57 -26.83 10.72
CA LYS A 571 6.50 -27.90 11.11
C LYS A 571 7.31 -27.57 12.40
N LYS A 572 7.34 -26.31 12.86
CA LYS A 572 8.17 -25.87 14.01
C LYS A 572 7.56 -24.84 14.94
N HIS A 573 6.77 -23.88 14.45
CA HIS A 573 6.22 -22.78 15.27
C HIS A 573 4.73 -22.96 15.45
N GLN A 574 4.26 -22.67 16.66
CA GLN A 574 2.89 -22.94 17.01
C GLN A 574 2.09 -21.65 17.15
N TYR A 575 2.68 -20.51 17.50
CA TYR A 575 1.96 -19.23 17.55
C TYR A 575 2.91 -18.03 17.48
N GLY A 576 2.33 -16.84 17.25
CA GLY A 576 3.05 -15.56 17.24
C GLY A 576 3.95 -15.33 16.03
N GLN A 577 3.86 -16.18 15.01
CA GLN A 577 4.57 -15.99 13.74
C GLN A 577 4.01 -14.81 12.93
N SER A 578 4.86 -14.18 12.12
CA SER A 578 4.38 -13.28 11.07
C SER A 578 4.05 -14.09 9.82
N PHE A 579 2.91 -13.82 9.19
CA PHE A 579 2.45 -14.55 8.01
C PHE A 579 1.95 -13.57 6.95
N VAL A 580 2.58 -13.58 5.77
CA VAL A 580 2.37 -12.56 4.75
C VAL A 580 2.36 -13.15 3.34
N LEU A 581 1.54 -12.59 2.46
CA LEU A 581 1.56 -12.89 1.04
C LEU A 581 2.68 -12.09 0.36
N THR A 582 3.46 -12.76 -0.49
CA THR A 582 4.54 -12.16 -1.27
C THR A 582 4.46 -12.64 -2.73
N PRO A 583 5.19 -12.01 -3.67
CA PRO A 583 5.28 -12.49 -5.05
C PRO A 583 5.77 -13.94 -5.19
N PHE A 584 6.45 -14.48 -4.17
CA PHE A 584 6.97 -15.85 -4.17
C PHE A 584 6.00 -16.88 -3.57
N GLY A 585 4.91 -16.42 -2.95
CA GLY A 585 3.94 -17.22 -2.19
C GLY A 585 3.78 -16.73 -0.74
N LEU A 586 3.25 -17.59 0.12
CA LEU A 586 2.94 -17.27 1.52
C LEU A 586 4.18 -17.49 2.40
N ILE A 587 4.71 -16.41 2.98
CA ILE A 587 5.89 -16.47 3.84
C ILE A 587 5.47 -16.44 5.32
N SER A 588 5.97 -17.41 6.09
CA SER A 588 5.93 -17.41 7.54
C SER A 588 7.32 -17.11 8.10
N PHE A 589 7.40 -16.19 9.06
CA PHE A 589 8.65 -15.82 9.71
C PHE A 589 8.53 -15.86 11.24
N GLY A 590 9.51 -16.50 11.86
CA GLY A 590 9.67 -16.59 13.30
C GLY A 590 8.49 -17.23 14.02
N GLY A 591 8.28 -16.84 15.27
CA GLY A 591 7.26 -17.40 16.15
C GLY A 591 7.87 -18.17 17.33
N VAL A 592 7.00 -18.79 18.13
CA VAL A 592 7.37 -19.52 19.34
C VAL A 592 6.78 -20.92 19.31
N LYS A 593 7.54 -21.90 19.80
CA LYS A 593 7.10 -23.30 19.88
C LYS A 593 6.29 -23.59 21.15
N SER A 594 6.62 -23.01 22.29
CA SER A 594 5.90 -23.27 23.54
C SER A 594 5.96 -22.08 24.49
N ARG A 595 4.85 -21.86 25.21
CA ARG A 595 4.70 -20.73 26.13
C ARG A 595 5.61 -20.83 27.33
N MET A 596 5.91 -22.06 27.74
CA MET A 596 6.72 -22.30 28.93
C MET A 596 8.22 -22.17 28.65
N GLN A 597 8.66 -22.33 27.40
CA GLN A 597 10.09 -22.48 27.09
C GLN A 597 10.66 -21.39 26.18
N TYR A 598 9.88 -20.36 25.81
CA TYR A 598 10.28 -19.17 25.01
C TYR A 598 11.37 -19.42 23.95
N ASN A 599 11.30 -20.56 23.26
CA ASN A 599 12.18 -20.83 22.14
C ASN A 599 11.70 -19.99 20.96
N ILE A 600 12.32 -18.82 20.79
CA ILE A 600 12.05 -17.89 19.70
C ILE A 600 12.79 -18.36 18.47
N TYR A 601 12.06 -18.53 17.38
CA TYR A 601 12.63 -18.93 16.11
C TYR A 601 12.80 -17.75 15.16
N ARG A 602 13.74 -17.89 14.24
CA ARG A 602 14.15 -16.86 13.27
C ARG A 602 14.21 -17.40 11.84
N ASP A 603 13.74 -18.63 11.64
CA ASP A 603 13.66 -19.25 10.33
C ASP A 603 12.47 -18.72 9.55
N THR A 604 12.66 -18.71 8.23
CA THR A 604 11.68 -18.26 7.26
C THR A 604 11.25 -19.45 6.43
N TRP A 605 9.94 -19.59 6.26
CA TRP A 605 9.34 -20.68 5.50
C TRP A 605 8.44 -20.10 4.42
N LEU A 606 8.48 -20.72 3.26
CA LEU A 606 7.62 -20.39 2.13
C LEU A 606 6.64 -21.54 1.91
N TYR A 607 5.36 -21.21 1.90
CA TYR A 607 4.28 -22.10 1.52
C TYR A 607 3.81 -21.76 0.11
N ASN A 608 3.77 -22.78 -0.77
CA ASN A 608 3.17 -22.65 -2.09
C ASN A 608 1.70 -23.09 -2.03
N PRO A 609 0.71 -22.21 -2.23
CA PRO A 609 -0.70 -22.59 -2.19
C PRO A 609 -1.15 -23.48 -3.36
N PHE A 610 -0.36 -23.61 -4.42
CA PHE A 610 -0.68 -24.49 -5.55
C PHE A 610 -0.30 -25.95 -5.30
N ASP A 611 0.89 -26.16 -4.72
CA ASP A 611 1.40 -27.50 -4.43
C ASP A 611 1.08 -27.94 -2.98
N GLU A 612 0.56 -27.02 -2.17
CA GLU A 612 0.26 -27.17 -0.74
C GLU A 612 1.46 -27.58 0.14
N GLU A 613 2.68 -27.22 -0.28
CA GLU A 613 3.91 -27.61 0.40
C GLU A 613 4.68 -26.45 1.05
N TRP A 614 5.33 -26.77 2.19
CA TRP A 614 6.25 -25.88 2.90
C TRP A 614 7.71 -26.18 2.55
N ARG A 615 8.46 -25.13 2.19
CA ARG A 615 9.90 -25.16 1.93
C ARG A 615 10.66 -24.09 2.74
N PRO A 616 11.90 -24.34 3.19
CA PRO A 616 12.72 -23.31 3.82
C PRO A 616 12.99 -22.20 2.80
N PHE A 617 12.90 -20.94 3.25
CA PHE A 617 13.08 -19.76 2.39
C PHE A 617 14.34 -19.01 2.82
N GLY A 618 15.34 -18.96 1.94
CA GLY A 618 16.62 -18.31 2.21
C GLY A 618 17.45 -19.05 3.25
N ASN A 619 18.28 -20.01 2.82
CA ASN A 619 19.39 -20.46 3.67
C ASN A 619 20.53 -19.46 3.50
N ALA A 620 20.80 -18.64 4.52
CA ALA A 620 22.19 -18.26 4.75
C ALA A 620 22.95 -19.57 4.96
N GLN A 621 23.95 -19.83 4.11
CA GLN A 621 24.80 -21.01 4.24
C GLN A 621 25.21 -21.19 5.69
N LYS A 622 25.08 -22.42 6.20
CA LYS A 622 25.74 -22.82 7.43
C LYS A 622 27.21 -22.43 7.30
N LYS A 623 27.66 -21.37 7.98
CA LYS A 623 29.09 -21.20 8.26
C LYS A 623 29.49 -22.46 9.01
N GLY A 624 30.30 -23.29 8.35
CA GLY A 624 30.92 -24.44 8.97
C GLY A 624 31.58 -24.00 10.27
N THR A 625 31.33 -24.76 11.33
CA THR A 625 32.21 -24.78 12.50
C THR A 625 33.64 -24.99 12.01
N MET A 626 34.47 -23.95 12.10
CA MET A 626 35.91 -24.18 12.25
C MET A 626 36.11 -24.74 13.65
N GLN A 627 36.72 -25.93 13.70
CA GLN A 627 37.35 -26.46 14.91
C GLN A 627 38.48 -25.55 15.37
#